data_AF-A0AAV6MFE6-F1
#
_entry.id   AF-A0AAV6MFE6-F1
#
_cell.length_a   1.000
_cell.length_b   1.000
_cell.length_c   1.000
_cell.angle_alpha   90.00
_cell.angle_beta   90.00
_cell.angle_gamma   90.00
#
_symmetry.space_group_name_H-M   'P 1'
#
loop_
_entity.id
_entity.type
_entity.pdbx_description
1 polymer ?
#
loop_
_entity_poly.entity_id
_entity_poly.type
_entity_poly.pdbx_seq_one_letter_code
_entity_poly.pdbx_strand_id
1 'polypeptide(L)'
;MFCPFQLSEDGIEMQFGTNHLGHFLLTNLLLEKMKNTAKSTGIEGRIVNLSSIAHVHTYGHGIRFNKINEKKGYSDKRAYGQSKLANILHIKELTRRFQEEGVNITANAVHPGLIMTPLMRHSKLLMRLLRVFTFFIWKNVPQGASTTCYVALHQNLKGVSGKYFLDNNEKRPSSYARDEALAKKLWNFSEDLISSISKV
;
A
#
# COMPACT_ATOMS: atom_id res chain seq x y z
N MET A 1 2.71 11.14 -7.69
CA MET A 1 3.17 11.16 -6.28
C MET A 1 3.66 12.54 -5.96
N PHE A 2 3.77 12.86 -4.67
CA PHE A 2 4.21 14.19 -4.22
C PHE A 2 3.29 15.28 -4.79
N CYS A 3 1.98 15.01 -4.72
CA CYS A 3 0.98 15.96 -5.17
C CYS A 3 0.89 17.10 -4.14
N PRO A 4 0.61 18.34 -4.58
CA PRO A 4 0.20 19.40 -3.65
C PRO A 4 -0.99 18.96 -2.81
N PHE A 5 -1.18 19.59 -1.65
CA PHE A 5 -2.34 19.30 -0.81
C PHE A 5 -3.65 19.52 -1.59
N GLN A 6 -4.46 18.48 -1.63
CA GLN A 6 -5.79 18.49 -2.22
C GLN A 6 -6.65 17.45 -1.47
N LEU A 7 -7.95 17.66 -1.41
CA LEU A 7 -8.92 16.68 -0.93
C LEU A 7 -9.56 15.97 -2.14
N SER A 8 -9.87 14.68 -1.98
CA SER A 8 -10.76 13.94 -2.89
C SER A 8 -12.18 14.51 -2.82
N GLU A 9 -13.05 14.02 -3.69
CA GLU A 9 -14.49 14.32 -3.66
C GLU A 9 -15.11 13.94 -2.30
N ASP A 10 -14.60 12.90 -1.66
CA ASP A 10 -14.99 12.46 -0.31
C ASP A 10 -14.37 13.28 0.84
N GLY A 11 -13.66 14.38 0.54
CA GLY A 11 -13.04 15.23 1.55
C GLY A 11 -11.81 14.62 2.25
N ILE A 12 -11.16 13.60 1.66
CA ILE A 12 -9.97 12.94 2.21
C ILE A 12 -8.71 13.40 1.48
N GLU A 13 -7.58 13.58 2.20
CA GLU A 13 -6.30 13.92 1.59
C GLU A 13 -5.97 12.99 0.43
N MET A 14 -5.71 13.60 -0.74
CA MET A 14 -5.69 12.92 -2.04
C MET A 14 -4.77 11.69 -2.07
N GLN A 15 -3.54 11.78 -1.54
CA GLN A 15 -2.62 10.65 -1.60
C GLN A 15 -3.06 9.49 -0.69
N PHE A 16 -3.56 9.77 0.52
CA PHE A 16 -4.11 8.76 1.40
C PHE A 16 -5.42 8.16 0.87
N GLY A 17 -6.35 9.00 0.42
CA GLY A 17 -7.63 8.60 -0.15
C GLY A 17 -7.46 7.68 -1.35
N THR A 18 -6.66 8.09 -2.34
CA THR A 18 -6.44 7.30 -3.56
C THR A 18 -5.59 6.06 -3.31
N ASN A 19 -4.44 6.18 -2.62
CA ASN A 19 -3.49 5.07 -2.56
C ASN A 19 -3.82 4.01 -1.51
N HIS A 20 -4.61 4.36 -0.49
CA HIS A 20 -4.97 3.46 0.62
C HIS A 20 -6.48 3.33 0.77
N LEU A 21 -7.23 4.40 1.07
CA LEU A 21 -8.63 4.27 1.51
C LEU A 21 -9.53 3.65 0.43
N GLY A 22 -9.39 4.06 -0.83
CA GLY A 22 -10.14 3.46 -1.94
C GLY A 22 -9.79 1.99 -2.16
N HIS A 23 -8.50 1.62 -2.01
CA HIS A 23 -8.06 0.22 -2.14
C HIS A 23 -8.51 -0.63 -0.95
N PHE A 24 -8.53 -0.07 0.25
CA PHE A 24 -9.07 -0.70 1.45
C PHE A 24 -10.55 -1.04 1.26
N LEU A 25 -11.35 -0.06 0.82
CA LEU A 25 -12.77 -0.28 0.53
C LEU A 25 -12.97 -1.32 -0.58
N LEU A 26 -12.26 -1.20 -1.70
CA LEU A 26 -12.33 -2.16 -2.81
C LEU A 26 -12.02 -3.58 -2.35
N THR A 27 -10.97 -3.74 -1.52
CA THR A 27 -10.59 -5.05 -0.98
C THR A 27 -11.72 -5.65 -0.16
N ASN A 28 -12.32 -4.87 0.76
CA ASN A 28 -13.41 -5.33 1.60
C ASN A 28 -14.67 -5.70 0.79
N LEU A 29 -15.00 -4.92 -0.25
CA LEU A 29 -16.14 -5.21 -1.13
C LEU A 29 -15.96 -6.51 -1.93
N LEU A 30 -14.73 -6.85 -2.31
CA LEU A 30 -14.43 -8.07 -3.06
C LEU A 30 -14.22 -9.29 -2.16
N LEU A 31 -14.01 -9.09 -0.87
CA LEU A 31 -13.46 -10.11 0.02
C LEU A 31 -14.34 -11.35 0.13
N GLU A 32 -15.65 -11.17 0.34
CA GLU A 32 -16.58 -12.31 0.45
C GLU A 32 -16.68 -13.11 -0.85
N LYS A 33 -16.63 -12.44 -2.01
CA LYS A 33 -16.57 -13.13 -3.31
C LYS A 33 -15.29 -13.94 -3.42
N MET A 34 -14.14 -13.37 -3.06
CA MET A 34 -12.85 -14.06 -3.09
C MET A 34 -12.84 -15.29 -2.16
N LYS A 35 -13.37 -15.17 -0.94
CA LYS A 35 -13.50 -16.28 0.03
C LYS A 35 -14.33 -17.42 -0.55
N ASN A 36 -15.50 -17.09 -1.11
CA ASN A 36 -16.39 -18.07 -1.72
C ASN A 36 -15.74 -18.77 -2.92
N THR A 37 -15.07 -18.04 -3.80
CA THR A 37 -14.35 -18.60 -4.95
C THR A 37 -13.19 -19.49 -4.51
N ALA A 38 -12.39 -19.07 -3.54
CA ALA A 38 -11.27 -19.87 -3.04
C ALA A 38 -11.77 -21.18 -2.39
N LYS A 39 -12.88 -21.12 -1.66
CA LYS A 39 -13.53 -22.29 -1.06
C LYS A 39 -14.10 -23.25 -2.09
N SER A 40 -14.80 -22.74 -3.11
CA SER A 40 -15.46 -23.60 -4.10
C SER A 40 -14.50 -24.23 -5.12
N THR A 41 -13.43 -23.51 -5.48
CA THR A 41 -12.44 -23.99 -6.46
C THR A 41 -11.26 -24.74 -5.83
N GLY A 42 -11.03 -24.55 -4.52
CA GLY A 42 -9.81 -25.01 -3.85
C GLY A 42 -8.54 -24.25 -4.24
N ILE A 43 -8.66 -23.21 -5.08
CA ILE A 43 -7.54 -22.38 -5.53
C ILE A 43 -7.34 -21.23 -4.55
N GLU A 44 -6.10 -21.03 -4.10
CA GLU A 44 -5.73 -19.93 -3.20
C GLU A 44 -5.95 -18.57 -3.86
N GLY A 45 -6.70 -17.69 -3.18
CA GLY A 45 -6.80 -16.28 -3.58
C GLY A 45 -5.56 -15.48 -3.16
N ARG A 46 -5.17 -14.47 -3.95
CA ARG A 46 -3.99 -13.63 -3.63
C ARG A 46 -4.31 -12.14 -3.76
N ILE A 47 -4.01 -11.38 -2.72
CA ILE A 47 -4.10 -9.93 -2.67
C ILE A 47 -2.67 -9.35 -2.65
N VAL A 48 -2.37 -8.44 -3.57
CA VAL A 48 -1.04 -7.84 -3.70
C VAL A 48 -1.14 -6.32 -3.69
N ASN A 49 -0.72 -5.68 -2.59
CA ASN A 49 -0.73 -4.22 -2.48
C ASN A 49 0.61 -3.63 -2.92
N LEU A 50 0.58 -2.70 -3.88
CA LEU A 50 1.75 -1.90 -4.23
C LEU A 50 2.06 -0.86 -3.16
N SER A 51 3.22 -1.01 -2.52
CA SER A 51 3.87 -0.05 -1.64
C SER A 51 5.06 0.61 -2.35
N SER A 52 5.98 1.20 -1.59
CA SER A 52 7.16 1.91 -2.08
C SER A 52 8.20 1.98 -0.96
N ILE A 53 9.49 2.14 -1.30
CA ILE A 53 10.51 2.52 -0.32
C ILE A 53 10.14 3.80 0.45
N ALA A 54 9.29 4.66 -0.12
CA ALA A 54 8.77 5.85 0.57
C ALA A 54 8.05 5.55 1.90
N HIS A 55 7.62 4.31 2.16
CA HIS A 55 7.04 3.90 3.44
C HIS A 55 8.00 4.06 4.64
N VAL A 56 9.31 4.25 4.40
CA VAL A 56 10.30 4.57 5.45
C VAL A 56 10.37 6.07 5.76
N HIS A 57 9.81 6.92 4.89
CA HIS A 57 9.82 8.37 5.02
C HIS A 57 8.39 8.90 5.22
N THR A 58 7.89 8.77 6.44
CA THR A 58 6.54 9.19 6.83
C THR A 58 6.58 10.32 7.86
N TYR A 59 5.41 10.71 8.37
CA TYR A 59 5.33 11.63 9.50
C TYR A 59 5.73 10.93 10.82
N GLY A 60 5.93 11.72 11.88
CA GLY A 60 6.08 11.18 13.22
C GLY A 60 4.91 10.24 13.56
N HIS A 61 5.22 9.08 14.15
CA HIS A 61 4.28 8.01 14.47
C HIS A 61 3.65 7.28 13.27
N GLY A 62 4.20 7.42 12.07
CA GLY A 62 3.77 6.66 10.89
C GLY A 62 2.58 7.28 10.16
N ILE A 63 1.42 7.33 10.81
CA ILE A 63 0.14 7.80 10.24
C ILE A 63 -0.42 8.96 11.07
N ARG A 64 -0.87 10.03 10.40
CA ARG A 64 -1.44 11.22 11.05
C ARG A 64 -2.95 11.10 11.27
N PHE A 65 -3.40 10.16 12.10
CA PHE A 65 -4.84 9.88 12.31
C PHE A 65 -5.71 11.14 12.52
N ASN A 66 -5.33 12.00 13.46
CA ASN A 66 -6.13 13.20 13.81
C ASN A 66 -5.89 14.40 12.87
N LYS A 67 -4.99 14.25 11.89
CA LYS A 67 -4.51 15.35 11.03
C LYS A 67 -4.40 14.91 9.58
N ILE A 68 -5.15 13.88 9.19
CA ILE A 68 -5.02 13.26 7.87
C ILE A 68 -5.33 14.28 6.75
N ASN A 69 -6.28 15.18 7.01
CA ASN A 69 -6.73 16.26 6.11
C ASN A 69 -6.12 17.65 6.46
N GLU A 70 -5.12 17.74 7.35
CA GLU A 70 -4.59 19.03 7.81
C GLU A 70 -3.60 19.64 6.78
N LYS A 71 -3.98 20.75 6.14
CA LYS A 71 -3.14 21.46 5.15
C LYS A 71 -1.86 22.06 5.74
N LYS A 72 -1.92 22.66 6.93
CA LYS A 72 -0.81 23.43 7.54
C LYS A 72 0.45 22.58 7.76
N GLY A 73 0.29 21.31 8.10
CA GLY A 73 1.40 20.37 8.32
C GLY A 73 1.70 19.45 7.13
N TYR A 74 1.14 19.72 5.94
CA TYR A 74 1.26 18.84 4.80
C TYR A 74 2.67 18.85 4.20
N SER A 75 3.25 17.67 4.07
CA SER A 75 4.42 17.40 3.23
C SER A 75 4.02 16.36 2.20
N ASP A 76 4.12 16.73 0.93
CA ASP A 76 3.84 15.90 -0.25
C ASP A 76 4.58 14.54 -0.21
N LYS A 77 5.85 14.53 0.20
CA LYS A 77 6.70 13.33 0.36
C LYS A 77 6.25 12.46 1.52
N ARG A 78 6.02 13.06 2.69
CA ARG A 78 5.58 12.31 3.89
C ARG A 78 4.15 11.80 3.75
N ALA A 79 3.28 12.52 3.06
CA ALA A 79 1.93 12.07 2.71
C ALA A 79 1.95 10.91 1.72
N TYR A 80 2.84 10.95 0.73
CA TYR A 80 3.05 9.77 -0.12
C TYR A 80 3.56 8.58 0.70
N GLY A 81 4.59 8.81 1.53
CA GLY A 81 5.16 7.78 2.40
C GLY A 81 4.14 7.16 3.35
N GLN A 82 3.31 7.97 4.02
CA GLN A 82 2.27 7.49 4.93
C GLN A 82 1.27 6.59 4.18
N SER A 83 0.89 6.95 2.94
CA SER A 83 -0.03 6.14 2.14
C SER A 83 0.58 4.80 1.74
N LYS A 84 1.91 4.74 1.52
CA LYS A 84 2.62 3.51 1.18
C LYS A 84 2.93 2.65 2.41
N LEU A 85 3.11 3.27 3.57
CA LEU A 85 3.10 2.59 4.87
C LEU A 85 1.74 1.96 5.15
N ALA A 86 0.65 2.71 4.91
CA ALA A 86 -0.72 2.25 5.10
C ALA A 86 -1.01 0.97 4.29
N ASN A 87 -0.52 0.87 3.05
CA ASN A 87 -0.65 -0.34 2.25
C ASN A 87 0.01 -1.58 2.86
N ILE A 88 1.15 -1.44 3.57
CA ILE A 88 1.82 -2.57 4.25
C ILE A 88 1.08 -2.94 5.53
N LEU A 89 0.65 -1.93 6.29
CA LEU A 89 -0.14 -2.12 7.51
C LEU A 89 -1.50 -2.80 7.22
N HIS A 90 -2.14 -2.43 6.10
CA HIS A 90 -3.37 -3.06 5.62
C HIS A 90 -3.16 -4.56 5.38
N ILE A 91 -2.10 -4.94 4.67
CA ILE A 91 -1.75 -6.35 4.42
C ILE A 91 -1.50 -7.11 5.72
N LYS A 92 -0.81 -6.48 6.68
CA LYS A 92 -0.52 -7.09 7.99
C LYS A 92 -1.82 -7.40 8.75
N GLU A 93 -2.75 -6.46 8.81
CA GLU A 93 -4.04 -6.69 9.49
C GLU A 93 -4.95 -7.66 8.71
N LEU A 94 -4.99 -7.60 7.37
CA LEU A 94 -5.69 -8.59 6.54
C LEU A 94 -5.19 -10.00 6.82
N THR A 95 -3.87 -10.17 6.87
CA THR A 95 -3.25 -11.48 7.11
C THR A 95 -3.63 -12.03 8.47
N ARG A 96 -3.60 -11.19 9.51
CA ARG A 96 -4.03 -11.56 10.87
C ARG A 96 -5.49 -12.06 10.85
N ARG A 97 -6.39 -11.33 10.19
CA ARG A 97 -7.80 -11.69 10.06
C ARG A 97 -8.01 -12.99 9.25
N PHE A 98 -7.27 -13.17 8.16
CA PHE A 98 -7.36 -14.39 7.36
C PHE A 98 -6.91 -15.63 8.13
N GLN A 99 -5.89 -15.50 8.98
CA GLN A 99 -5.45 -16.57 9.88
C GLN A 99 -6.52 -16.91 10.91
N GLU A 100 -7.18 -15.92 11.51
CA GLU A 100 -8.27 -16.14 12.46
C GLU A 100 -9.49 -16.80 11.82
N GLU A 101 -9.84 -16.41 10.60
CA GLU A 101 -10.98 -16.97 9.86
C GLU A 101 -10.65 -18.31 9.18
N GLY A 102 -9.37 -18.65 9.01
CA GLY A 102 -8.94 -19.87 8.31
C GLY A 102 -9.24 -19.87 6.81
N VAL A 103 -9.24 -18.69 6.16
CA VAL A 103 -9.55 -18.58 4.73
C VAL A 103 -8.34 -18.90 3.84
N ASN A 104 -8.59 -19.49 2.67
CA ASN A 104 -7.56 -19.80 1.67
C ASN A 104 -7.22 -18.58 0.79
N ILE A 105 -6.81 -17.49 1.44
CA ILE A 105 -6.40 -16.24 0.79
C ILE A 105 -5.11 -15.75 1.43
N THR A 106 -4.14 -15.35 0.61
CA THR A 106 -2.91 -14.68 1.06
C THR A 106 -2.90 -13.21 0.67
N ALA A 107 -2.21 -12.40 1.47
CA ALA A 107 -2.07 -10.96 1.24
C ALA A 107 -0.61 -10.56 1.42
N ASN A 108 0.00 -9.90 0.44
CA ASN A 108 1.38 -9.43 0.52
C ASN A 108 1.54 -8.00 -0.03
N ALA A 109 2.57 -7.30 0.43
CA ALA A 109 2.94 -5.98 -0.08
C ALA A 109 4.20 -6.06 -0.96
N VAL A 110 4.27 -5.23 -2.00
CA VAL A 110 5.41 -5.20 -2.92
C VAL A 110 5.93 -3.79 -3.13
N HIS A 111 7.25 -3.64 -3.26
CA HIS A 111 7.88 -2.47 -3.84
C HIS A 111 8.36 -2.81 -5.25
N PRO A 112 7.93 -2.06 -6.28
CA PRO A 112 8.28 -2.40 -7.65
C PRO A 112 9.70 -1.93 -8.04
N GLY A 113 10.44 -1.28 -7.14
CA GLY A 113 11.71 -0.62 -7.42
C GLY A 113 11.55 0.82 -7.91
N LEU A 114 12.65 1.43 -8.35
CA LEU A 114 12.67 2.76 -8.95
C LEU A 114 12.36 2.65 -10.44
N ILE A 115 11.13 3.01 -10.84
CA ILE A 115 10.67 2.91 -12.24
C ILE A 115 10.39 4.30 -12.78
N MET A 116 10.82 4.54 -14.02
CA MET A 116 10.57 5.81 -14.70
C MET A 116 9.13 5.83 -15.21
N THR A 117 8.21 6.26 -14.34
CA THR A 117 6.77 6.36 -14.63
C THR A 117 6.29 7.81 -14.59
N PRO A 118 5.13 8.14 -15.19
CA PRO A 118 4.52 9.47 -15.09
C PRO A 118 4.18 9.91 -13.65
N LEU A 119 4.30 9.03 -12.65
CA LEU A 119 4.13 9.35 -11.23
C LEU A 119 4.98 10.54 -10.76
N MET A 120 6.11 10.80 -11.43
CA MET A 120 7.05 11.87 -11.09
C MET A 120 6.79 13.20 -11.81
N ARG A 121 5.67 13.34 -12.52
CA ARG A 121 5.34 14.53 -13.32
C ARG A 121 5.32 15.85 -12.53
N HIS A 122 5.10 15.79 -11.21
CA HIS A 122 5.10 16.96 -10.31
C HIS A 122 6.47 17.26 -9.67
N SER A 123 7.50 16.47 -9.94
CA SER A 123 8.83 16.60 -9.31
C SER A 123 9.94 16.85 -10.34
N LYS A 124 9.66 17.71 -11.34
CA LYS A 124 10.53 17.93 -12.52
C LYS A 124 11.98 18.32 -12.17
N LEU A 125 12.20 19.13 -11.13
CA LEU A 125 13.55 19.59 -10.72
C LEU A 125 14.35 18.48 -10.01
N LEU A 126 13.72 17.75 -9.09
CA LEU A 126 14.31 16.58 -8.43
C LEU A 126 14.62 15.47 -9.44
N MET A 127 13.75 15.28 -10.44
CA MET A 127 13.97 14.35 -11.55
C MET A 127 15.15 14.72 -12.43
N ARG A 128 15.39 16.02 -12.67
CA ARG A 128 16.50 16.49 -13.51
C ARG A 128 17.86 16.24 -12.85
N LEU A 129 17.96 16.40 -11.53
CA LEU A 129 19.16 16.08 -10.74
C LEU A 129 19.35 14.57 -10.56
N LEU A 130 18.30 13.81 -10.23
CA LEU A 130 18.39 12.36 -10.05
C LEU A 130 18.72 11.62 -11.35
N ARG A 131 18.20 12.05 -12.50
CA ARG A 131 18.48 11.41 -13.79
C ARG A 131 19.97 11.31 -14.13
N VAL A 132 20.76 12.31 -13.72
CA VAL A 132 22.20 12.36 -14.03
C VAL A 132 23.01 11.38 -13.18
N PHE A 133 22.57 11.12 -11.93
CA PHE A 133 23.34 10.31 -10.97
C PHE A 133 22.76 8.92 -10.70
N THR A 134 21.51 8.64 -11.08
CA THR A 134 20.85 7.37 -10.73
C THR A 134 20.37 6.54 -11.92
N PHE A 135 20.68 6.93 -13.17
CA PHE A 135 20.15 6.28 -14.40
C PHE A 135 20.29 4.75 -14.42
N PHE A 136 21.41 4.21 -13.92
CA PHE A 136 21.65 2.76 -13.84
C PHE A 136 20.75 1.99 -12.84
N ILE A 137 20.04 2.69 -11.97
CA ILE A 137 19.14 2.13 -10.94
C ILE A 137 17.68 2.09 -11.44
N TRP A 138 17.40 2.71 -12.59
CA TRP A 138 16.04 2.78 -13.12
C TRP A 138 15.67 1.50 -13.83
N LYS A 139 14.60 0.89 -13.34
CA LYS A 139 13.98 -0.26 -13.99
C LYS A 139 13.10 0.18 -15.14
N ASN A 140 13.06 -0.66 -16.18
CA ASN A 140 12.01 -0.61 -17.19
C ASN A 140 10.70 -1.18 -16.63
N VAL A 141 9.60 -1.03 -17.37
CA VAL A 141 8.26 -1.48 -16.93
C VAL A 141 8.22 -2.98 -16.62
N PRO A 142 8.72 -3.90 -17.48
CA PRO A 142 8.78 -5.33 -17.15
C PRO A 142 9.55 -5.64 -15.86
N GLN A 143 10.74 -5.05 -15.67
CA GLN A 143 11.52 -5.22 -14.44
C GLN A 143 10.77 -4.69 -13.23
N GLY A 144 10.02 -3.60 -13.39
CA GLY A 144 9.18 -3.02 -12.36
C GLY A 144 7.98 -3.89 -11.96
N ALA A 145 7.35 -4.53 -12.94
CA ALA A 145 6.22 -5.43 -12.73
C ALA A 145 6.64 -6.79 -12.15
N SER A 146 7.90 -7.19 -12.35
CA SER A 146 8.41 -8.52 -12.00
C SER A 146 8.06 -8.97 -10.58
N THR A 147 8.23 -8.12 -9.56
CA THR A 147 7.93 -8.47 -8.17
C THR A 147 6.44 -8.62 -7.91
N THR A 148 5.60 -7.79 -8.53
CA THR A 148 4.15 -7.96 -8.47
C THR A 148 3.73 -9.28 -9.09
N CYS A 149 4.24 -9.61 -10.29
CA CYS A 149 3.94 -10.86 -10.98
C CYS A 149 4.46 -12.08 -10.19
N TYR A 150 5.67 -12.00 -9.64
CA TYR A 150 6.23 -13.05 -8.81
C TYR A 150 5.34 -13.33 -7.59
N VAL A 151 4.95 -12.29 -6.86
CA VAL A 151 4.08 -12.42 -5.69
C VAL A 151 2.68 -12.93 -6.06
N ALA A 152 2.13 -12.46 -7.17
CA ALA A 152 0.80 -12.84 -7.62
C ALA A 152 0.72 -14.26 -8.18
N LEU A 153 1.79 -14.80 -8.79
CA LEU A 153 1.67 -15.99 -9.66
C LEU A 153 2.61 -17.14 -9.27
N HIS A 154 3.70 -16.89 -8.55
CA HIS A 154 4.72 -17.91 -8.35
C HIS A 154 4.27 -18.97 -7.33
N GLN A 155 4.46 -20.25 -7.66
CA GLN A 155 3.98 -21.38 -6.84
C GLN A 155 4.68 -21.46 -5.47
N ASN A 156 5.97 -21.13 -5.40
CA ASN A 156 6.71 -21.08 -4.13
C ASN A 156 6.14 -20.10 -3.09
N LEU A 157 5.21 -19.23 -3.47
CA LEU A 157 4.54 -18.31 -2.55
C LEU A 157 3.16 -18.79 -2.08
N LYS A 158 2.79 -20.04 -2.36
CA LYS A 158 1.60 -20.66 -1.78
C LYS A 158 1.70 -20.64 -0.26
N GLY A 159 0.65 -20.15 0.40
CA GLY A 159 0.57 -19.96 1.84
C GLY A 159 1.39 -18.79 2.40
N VAL A 160 2.18 -18.09 1.58
CA VAL A 160 2.99 -16.96 2.05
C VAL A 160 2.10 -15.73 2.18
N SER A 161 1.96 -15.20 3.38
CA SER A 161 1.09 -14.05 3.67
C SER A 161 1.74 -13.10 4.68
N GLY A 162 1.34 -11.83 4.67
CA GLY A 162 1.82 -10.78 5.57
C GLY A 162 3.23 -10.29 5.29
N LYS A 163 3.80 -10.62 4.12
CA LYS A 163 5.19 -10.31 3.77
C LYS A 163 5.31 -9.06 2.91
N TYR A 164 6.54 -8.54 2.86
CA TYR A 164 6.93 -7.40 2.02
C TYR A 164 8.03 -7.84 1.07
N PHE A 165 7.86 -7.58 -0.23
CA PHE A 165 8.79 -8.01 -1.27
C PHE A 165 9.40 -6.84 -2.04
N LEU A 166 10.65 -7.02 -2.44
CA LEU A 166 11.39 -6.16 -3.37
C LEU A 166 12.36 -7.04 -4.16
N ASP A 167 12.43 -6.83 -5.47
CA ASP A 167 13.31 -7.57 -6.37
C ASP A 167 13.10 -9.09 -6.25
N ASN A 168 11.84 -9.51 -6.16
CA ASN A 168 11.42 -10.91 -6.00
C ASN A 168 11.91 -11.58 -4.71
N ASN A 169 12.37 -10.81 -3.73
CA ASN A 169 12.87 -11.30 -2.45
C ASN A 169 12.03 -10.75 -1.30
N GLU A 170 11.78 -11.57 -0.26
CA GLU A 170 11.24 -11.07 1.00
C GLU A 170 12.25 -10.09 1.61
N LYS A 171 11.76 -8.92 2.02
CA LYS A 171 12.56 -7.88 2.68
C LYS A 171 11.89 -7.45 3.98
N ARG A 172 12.72 -6.99 4.92
CA ARG A 172 12.25 -6.42 6.17
C ARG A 172 11.80 -4.96 5.95
N PRO A 173 10.53 -4.61 6.20
CA PRO A 173 10.07 -3.22 6.06
C PRO A 173 10.41 -2.39 7.33
N SER A 174 10.04 -1.11 7.33
CA SER A 174 10.27 -0.18 8.45
C SER A 174 9.71 -0.70 9.79
N SER A 175 10.17 -0.13 10.91
CA SER A 175 9.64 -0.47 12.24
C SER A 175 8.14 -0.23 12.33
N TYR A 176 7.66 0.92 11.84
CA TYR A 176 6.22 1.22 11.79
C TYR A 176 5.44 0.20 10.95
N ALA A 177 5.97 -0.24 9.80
CA ALA A 177 5.30 -1.23 8.96
C ALA A 177 5.18 -2.62 9.63
N ARG A 178 5.96 -2.86 10.69
CA ARG A 178 5.93 -4.10 11.47
C ARG A 178 5.08 -4.01 12.74
N ASP A 179 4.58 -2.82 13.08
CA ASP A 179 3.78 -2.57 14.27
C ASP A 179 2.34 -3.05 14.10
N GLU A 180 1.95 -4.05 14.88
CA GLU A 180 0.62 -4.66 14.84
C GLU A 180 -0.46 -3.78 15.45
N ALA A 181 -0.13 -3.02 16.50
CA ALA A 181 -1.06 -2.08 17.10
C ALA A 181 -1.36 -0.93 16.14
N LEU A 182 -0.35 -0.46 15.41
CA LEU A 182 -0.53 0.54 14.36
C LEU A 182 -1.36 0.00 13.19
N ALA A 183 -1.16 -1.26 12.80
CA ALA A 183 -1.95 -1.91 11.74
C ALA A 183 -3.44 -2.00 12.11
N LYS A 184 -3.75 -2.49 13.32
CA LYS A 184 -5.11 -2.54 13.85
C LYS A 184 -5.73 -1.14 13.97
N LYS A 185 -4.98 -0.15 14.45
CA LYS A 185 -5.45 1.23 14.54
C LYS A 185 -5.76 1.82 13.17
N LEU A 186 -4.93 1.56 12.15
CA LEU A 186 -5.18 1.98 10.78
C LEU A 186 -6.44 1.35 10.20
N TRP A 187 -6.66 0.06 10.46
CA TRP A 187 -7.86 -0.63 10.02
C TRP A 187 -9.12 0.05 10.55
N ASN A 188 -9.24 0.18 11.87
CA ASN A 188 -10.41 0.81 12.50
C ASN A 188 -10.62 2.24 11.99
N PHE A 189 -9.53 3.02 11.90
CA PHE A 189 -9.60 4.37 11.34
C PHE A 189 -10.10 4.40 9.89
N SER A 190 -9.73 3.41 9.07
CA SER A 190 -10.18 3.33 7.67
C SER A 190 -11.66 2.96 7.58
N GLU A 191 -12.15 2.05 8.43
CA GLU A 191 -13.58 1.72 8.57
C GLU A 191 -14.40 2.92 9.04
N ASP A 192 -13.92 3.65 10.05
CA ASP A 192 -14.57 4.84 10.58
C ASP A 192 -14.68 5.93 9.51
N LEU A 193 -13.60 6.18 8.76
CA LEU A 193 -13.61 7.15 7.66
C LEU A 193 -14.63 6.79 6.60
N ILE A 194 -14.65 5.54 6.13
CA ILE A 194 -15.63 5.08 5.12
C ILE A 194 -17.05 5.24 5.64
N SER A 195 -17.30 4.81 6.88
CA SER A 195 -18.62 4.89 7.50
C SER A 195 -19.10 6.34 7.68
N SER A 196 -18.17 7.28 7.87
CA SER A 196 -18.49 8.71 7.98
C SER A 196 -18.87 9.34 6.64
N ILE A 197 -18.29 8.85 5.53
CA ILE A 197 -18.55 9.34 4.18
C ILE A 197 -19.90 8.80 3.67
N SER A 198 -20.22 7.53 3.92
CA SER A 198 -21.46 6.89 3.43
C SER A 198 -22.75 7.35 4.13
N LYS A 199 -22.65 8.23 5.14
CA LYS A 199 -23.79 8.78 5.89
C LYS A 199 -24.25 10.16 5.38
N VAL A 200 -23.59 10.69 4.35
CA VAL A 200 -23.94 11.93 3.64
C VAL A 200 -24.62 11.57 2.33
#